data_AF-A0A928Z9B3-F1
#
_entry.id   AF-A0A928Z9B3-F1
#
_cell.length_a   1.000
_cell.length_b   1.000
_cell.length_c   1.000
_cell.angle_alpha   90.00
_cell.angle_beta   90.00
_cell.angle_gamma   90.00
#
_symmetry.space_group_name_H-M   'P 1'
#
loop_
_entity.id
_entity.type
_entity.pdbx_description
1 polymer ?
#
loop_
_entity_poly.entity_id
_entity_poly.type
_entity_poly.pdbx_seq_one_letter_code
_entity_poly.pdbx_strand_id
1 'polypeptide(L)'
;MTIERISAIVKFSGKEFLPKKAEEQTGLTFWEKNEPNYVIETGRQKGKLIPHGYASLEAPDEIEDDDKILWLARTLKDKMKIIEECGMEDAVFYIGYFYADQCNCTLTKEELKALADVGINFWFSCYGE
;
A
#
# COMPACT_ATOMS: atom_id res chain seq x y z
N MET A 1 -6.69 23.54 13.65
CA MET A 1 -6.71 22.08 13.41
C MET A 1 -6.29 21.93 11.98
N THR A 2 -5.02 21.63 11.77
CA THR A 2 -4.43 21.69 10.43
C THR A 2 -3.72 20.37 10.21
N ILE A 3 -4.44 19.45 9.58
CA ILE A 3 -3.81 18.35 8.86
C ILE A 3 -3.22 18.97 7.61
N GLU A 4 -1.93 18.80 7.40
CA GLU A 4 -1.20 19.38 6.27
C GLU A 4 -1.12 18.40 5.11
N ARG A 5 -1.06 17.09 5.43
CA ARG A 5 -0.94 16.03 4.44
C ARG A 5 -1.51 14.71 4.96
N ILE A 6 -2.15 13.96 4.08
CA ILE A 6 -2.51 12.55 4.29
C ILE A 6 -1.72 11.70 3.29
N SER A 7 -0.95 10.75 3.82
CA SER A 7 -0.29 9.72 3.03
C SER A 7 -1.03 8.40 3.20
N ALA A 8 -1.35 7.75 2.10
CA ALA A 8 -2.00 6.44 2.09
C ALA A 8 -1.26 5.52 1.12
N ILE A 9 -0.82 4.36 1.59
CA ILE A 9 -0.01 3.40 0.82
C ILE A 9 -0.44 1.99 1.23
N VAL A 10 -0.63 1.08 0.27
CA VAL A 10 -0.81 -0.34 0.59
C VAL A 10 0.44 -1.10 0.22
N LYS A 11 0.97 -1.89 1.16
CA LYS A 11 2.16 -2.70 0.95
C LYS A 11 1.77 -4.17 0.90
N PHE A 12 2.37 -4.89 -0.05
CA PHE A 12 2.16 -6.31 -0.28
C PHE A 12 3.49 -7.03 -0.15
N SER A 13 3.49 -8.20 0.47
CA SER A 13 4.67 -9.05 0.54
C SER A 13 4.33 -10.53 0.57
N GLY A 14 5.28 -11.37 0.14
CA GLY A 14 5.18 -12.82 0.21
C GLY A 14 6.42 -13.47 -0.37
N LYS A 15 6.78 -14.66 0.10
CA LYS A 15 8.02 -15.34 -0.34
C LYS A 15 8.04 -15.58 -1.84
N GLU A 16 6.91 -16.01 -2.38
CA GLU A 16 6.71 -16.30 -3.81
C GLU A 16 5.83 -15.23 -4.49
N PHE A 17 5.65 -14.07 -3.86
CA PHE A 17 4.83 -13.00 -4.43
C PHE A 17 5.48 -12.48 -5.71
N LEU A 18 4.71 -12.40 -6.80
CA LEU A 18 5.18 -11.91 -8.10
C LEU A 18 4.47 -10.59 -8.47
N PRO A 19 4.97 -9.42 -8.03
CA PRO A 19 4.37 -8.12 -8.32
C PRO A 19 4.00 -7.90 -9.78
N LYS A 20 4.90 -8.23 -10.71
CA LYS A 20 4.66 -8.01 -12.15
C LYS A 20 3.48 -8.84 -12.66
N LYS A 21 3.36 -10.09 -12.20
CA LYS A 21 2.21 -10.94 -12.55
C LYS A 21 0.92 -10.38 -11.98
N ALA A 22 0.95 -9.87 -10.75
CA ALA A 22 -0.20 -9.22 -10.14
C ALA A 22 -0.62 -7.93 -10.91
N GLU A 23 0.33 -7.11 -11.36
CA GLU A 23 0.03 -5.95 -12.25
C GLU A 23 -0.66 -6.41 -13.55
N GLU A 24 -0.10 -7.41 -14.23
CA GLU A 24 -0.65 -7.94 -15.49
C GLU A 24 -2.09 -8.47 -15.33
N GLN A 25 -2.39 -9.14 -14.21
CA GLN A 25 -3.70 -9.73 -13.97
C GLN A 25 -4.74 -8.76 -13.42
N THR A 26 -4.31 -7.74 -12.69
CA THR A 26 -5.22 -6.79 -12.02
C THR A 26 -5.37 -5.46 -12.75
N GLY A 27 -4.44 -5.14 -13.66
CA GLY A 27 -4.33 -3.83 -14.30
C GLY A 27 -3.81 -2.73 -13.36
N LEU A 28 -3.33 -3.08 -12.16
CA LEU A 28 -2.68 -2.14 -11.26
C LEU A 28 -1.26 -1.83 -11.71
N THR A 29 -0.76 -0.67 -11.28
CA THR A 29 0.65 -0.31 -11.41
C THR A 29 1.20 -0.11 -10.00
N PHE A 30 2.16 -0.94 -9.61
CA PHE A 30 2.81 -0.85 -8.32
C PHE A 30 4.03 0.06 -8.35
N TRP A 31 4.20 0.79 -7.25
CA TRP A 31 5.42 1.48 -6.86
C TRP A 31 6.33 0.56 -6.05
N GLU A 32 7.60 0.95 -5.93
CA GLU A 32 8.64 0.24 -5.16
C GLU A 32 8.48 -1.29 -5.15
N LYS A 33 8.76 -1.94 -6.28
CA LYS A 33 8.57 -3.37 -6.43
C LYS A 33 9.86 -4.14 -6.58
N ASN A 34 9.87 -5.36 -6.05
CA ASN A 34 10.90 -6.33 -6.32
C ASN A 34 10.33 -7.73 -6.48
N GLU A 35 10.90 -8.46 -7.42
CA GLU A 35 10.61 -9.87 -7.62
C GLU A 35 11.51 -10.72 -6.70
N PRO A 36 10.99 -11.82 -6.13
CA PRO A 36 11.79 -12.77 -5.38
C PRO A 36 12.83 -13.41 -6.31
N ASN A 37 13.96 -13.84 -5.74
CA ASN A 37 15.05 -14.51 -6.45
C ASN A 37 15.75 -13.69 -7.54
N TYR A 38 15.51 -12.37 -7.62
CA TYR A 38 16.31 -11.46 -8.44
C TYR A 38 17.60 -11.08 -7.72
N VAL A 39 18.66 -10.81 -8.48
CA VAL A 39 19.96 -10.40 -7.92
C VAL A 39 19.92 -8.91 -7.58
N ILE A 40 20.28 -8.56 -6.35
CA ILE A 40 20.42 -7.17 -5.91
C ILE A 40 21.62 -6.54 -6.61
N GLU A 41 21.40 -5.48 -7.39
CA GLU A 41 22.45 -4.86 -8.21
C GLU A 41 23.26 -3.78 -7.48
N THR A 42 22.71 -3.21 -6.40
CA THR A 42 23.24 -2.02 -5.72
C THR A 42 23.21 -2.15 -4.19
N GLY A 43 23.92 -1.24 -3.50
CA GLY A 43 23.91 -1.16 -2.04
C GLY A 43 24.67 -2.27 -1.31
N ARG A 44 24.49 -2.33 0.01
CA ARG A 44 25.25 -3.20 0.93
C ARG A 44 25.03 -4.69 0.67
N GLN A 45 23.89 -5.07 0.10
CA GLN A 45 23.50 -6.46 -0.15
C GLN A 45 23.72 -6.88 -1.61
N LYS A 46 24.45 -6.08 -2.40
CA LYS A 46 24.74 -6.38 -3.81
C LYS A 46 25.25 -7.81 -4.01
N GLY A 47 24.71 -8.49 -5.01
CA GLY A 47 25.05 -9.87 -5.38
C GLY A 47 24.27 -10.95 -4.63
N LYS A 48 23.41 -10.58 -3.66
CA LYS A 48 22.48 -11.52 -3.02
C LYS A 48 21.16 -11.57 -3.77
N LEU A 49 20.44 -12.67 -3.59
CA LEU A 49 19.07 -12.81 -4.07
C LEU A 49 18.09 -12.08 -3.15
N ILE A 50 17.08 -11.48 -3.74
CA ILE A 50 15.95 -10.90 -3.02
C ILE A 50 15.12 -12.05 -2.42
N PRO A 51 14.90 -12.08 -1.10
CA PRO A 51 14.34 -13.25 -0.43
C PRO A 51 12.80 -13.36 -0.49
N HIS A 52 12.10 -12.31 -0.94
CA HIS A 52 10.64 -12.26 -1.04
C HIS A 52 10.21 -11.25 -2.10
N GLY A 53 9.02 -11.41 -2.65
CA GLY A 53 8.36 -10.39 -3.44
C GLY A 53 7.81 -9.28 -2.56
N TYR A 54 7.90 -8.05 -3.05
CA TYR A 54 7.36 -6.87 -2.38
C TYR A 54 6.88 -5.87 -3.42
N ALA A 55 5.81 -5.15 -3.09
CA ALA A 55 5.30 -4.03 -3.88
C ALA A 55 4.54 -3.05 -2.99
N SER A 56 4.53 -1.77 -3.36
CA SER A 56 3.60 -0.78 -2.81
C SER A 56 2.59 -0.32 -3.87
N LEU A 57 1.39 0.04 -3.44
CA LEU A 57 0.40 0.74 -4.24
C LEU A 57 0.11 2.08 -3.58
N GLU A 58 0.19 3.14 -4.38
CA GLU A 58 -0.07 4.52 -3.98
C GLU A 58 -1.19 5.09 -4.84
N ALA A 59 -1.96 6.02 -4.28
CA ALA A 59 -2.87 6.82 -5.08
C ALA A 59 -2.06 7.75 -6.00
N PRO A 60 -2.51 8.01 -7.24
CA PRO A 60 -1.90 9.01 -8.10
C PRO A 60 -1.84 10.39 -7.44
N ASP A 61 -0.84 11.19 -7.81
CA ASP A 61 -0.63 12.54 -7.24
C ASP A 61 -1.81 13.49 -7.50
N GLU A 62 -2.63 13.22 -8.52
CA GLU A 62 -3.83 13.99 -8.85
C GLU A 62 -5.03 13.70 -7.93
N ILE A 63 -4.95 12.66 -7.10
CA ILE A 63 -5.97 12.36 -6.10
C ILE A 63 -5.70 13.21 -4.86
N GLU A 64 -6.69 14.02 -4.49
CA GLU A 64 -6.65 14.83 -3.27
C GLU A 64 -6.40 13.96 -2.04
N ASP A 65 -5.63 14.48 -1.08
CA ASP A 65 -5.19 13.75 0.11
C ASP A 65 -6.34 13.09 0.89
N ASP A 66 -7.46 13.81 1.05
CA ASP A 66 -8.66 13.32 1.74
C ASP A 66 -9.33 12.15 1.01
N ASP A 67 -9.13 12.00 -0.30
CA ASP A 67 -9.73 10.96 -1.12
C ASP A 67 -8.82 9.72 -1.29
N LYS A 68 -7.53 9.81 -0.92
CA LYS A 68 -6.54 8.74 -1.18
C LYS A 68 -6.89 7.42 -0.50
N ILE A 69 -7.39 7.46 0.74
CA ILE A 69 -7.80 6.27 1.50
C ILE A 69 -8.90 5.53 0.75
N LEU A 70 -9.96 6.26 0.38
CA LEU A 70 -11.12 5.70 -0.29
C LEU A 70 -10.79 5.23 -1.71
N TRP A 71 -9.96 5.97 -2.43
CA TRP A 71 -9.47 5.60 -3.76
C TRP A 71 -8.72 4.26 -3.73
N LEU A 72 -7.76 4.11 -2.82
CA LEU A 72 -6.97 2.88 -2.67
C LEU A 72 -7.85 1.70 -2.27
N ALA A 73 -8.72 1.89 -1.28
CA ALA A 73 -9.60 0.82 -0.80
C ALA A 73 -10.55 0.33 -1.91
N ARG A 74 -11.17 1.25 -2.65
CA ARG A 74 -12.05 0.90 -3.78
C ARG A 74 -11.26 0.26 -4.93
N THR A 75 -10.04 0.73 -5.17
CA THR A 75 -9.17 0.16 -6.19
C THR A 75 -8.87 -1.31 -5.89
N LEU A 76 -8.69 -1.68 -4.62
CA LEU A 76 -8.32 -3.03 -4.18
C LEU A 76 -9.49 -3.99 -3.95
N LYS A 77 -10.71 -3.48 -3.73
CA LYS A 77 -11.89 -4.24 -3.29
C LYS A 77 -12.08 -5.61 -3.95
N ASP A 78 -11.92 -5.70 -5.27
CA ASP A 78 -12.13 -6.94 -6.03
C ASP A 78 -10.82 -7.56 -6.57
N LYS A 79 -9.66 -7.05 -6.14
CA LYS A 79 -8.34 -7.44 -6.64
C LYS A 79 -7.52 -8.25 -5.66
N MET A 80 -7.85 -8.19 -4.35
CA MET A 80 -7.08 -8.86 -3.31
C MET A 80 -6.89 -10.36 -3.56
N LYS A 81 -7.95 -11.07 -3.97
CA LYS A 81 -7.86 -12.50 -4.29
C LYS A 81 -6.90 -12.80 -5.44
N ILE A 82 -6.85 -11.95 -6.47
CA ILE A 82 -5.93 -12.13 -7.61
C ILE A 82 -4.49 -11.89 -7.14
N ILE A 83 -4.28 -10.91 -6.26
CA ILE A 83 -2.97 -10.59 -5.68
C ILE A 83 -2.48 -11.75 -4.78
N GLU A 84 -3.38 -12.34 -3.98
CA GLU A 84 -3.13 -13.58 -3.20
C GLU A 84 -2.72 -14.75 -4.10
N GLU A 85 -3.45 -14.99 -5.20
CA GLU A 85 -3.13 -16.03 -6.20
C GLU A 85 -1.78 -15.79 -6.90
N CYS A 86 -1.25 -14.56 -6.83
CA CYS A 86 0.10 -14.21 -7.27
C CYS A 86 1.18 -14.42 -6.20
N GLY A 87 0.86 -15.03 -5.06
CA GLY A 87 1.82 -15.41 -4.02
C GLY A 87 1.97 -14.40 -2.89
N MET A 88 1.10 -13.39 -2.81
CA MET A 88 1.04 -12.49 -1.66
C MET A 88 0.64 -13.28 -0.40
N GLU A 89 1.36 -13.08 0.70
CA GLU A 89 1.11 -13.71 2.00
C GLU A 89 0.64 -12.69 3.03
N ASP A 90 1.07 -11.44 2.90
CA ASP A 90 0.73 -10.34 3.80
C ASP A 90 0.46 -9.05 3.04
N ALA A 91 -0.51 -8.29 3.53
CA ALA A 91 -0.85 -6.98 3.03
C ALA A 91 -1.28 -6.07 4.17
N VAL A 92 -0.84 -4.81 4.11
CA VAL A 92 -1.14 -3.81 5.13
C VAL A 92 -1.34 -2.43 4.51
N PHE A 93 -2.41 -1.78 4.93
CA PHE A 93 -2.77 -0.43 4.52
C PHE A 93 -2.16 0.58 5.49
N TYR A 94 -1.19 1.36 5.06
CA TYR A 94 -0.57 2.43 5.84
C TYR A 94 -1.28 3.75 5.62
N ILE A 95 -1.68 4.40 6.71
CA ILE A 95 -2.30 5.73 6.71
C ILE A 95 -1.50 6.64 7.65
N GLY A 96 -0.94 7.71 7.10
CA GLY A 96 -0.14 8.70 7.80
C GLY A 96 -0.76 10.09 7.74
N TYR A 97 -1.09 10.66 8.90
CA TYR A 97 -1.55 12.05 9.03
C TYR A 97 -0.39 12.93 9.49
N PHE A 98 -0.08 13.98 8.73
CA PHE A 98 0.94 14.97 9.08
C PHE A 98 0.24 16.24 9.55
N TYR A 99 0.60 16.75 10.73
CA TYR A 99 -0.11 17.84 11.39
C TYR A 99 0.84 18.80 12.11
N ALA A 100 0.47 20.08 12.17
CA ALA A 100 1.27 21.10 12.87
C ALA A 100 0.96 21.22 14.38
N ASP A 101 -0.32 21.13 14.76
CA ASP A 101 -0.74 21.37 16.15
C ASP A 101 -1.35 20.12 16.82
N GLN A 102 -2.55 19.73 16.37
CA GLN A 102 -3.33 18.63 16.94
C GLN A 102 -3.76 17.67 15.84
N CYS A 103 -3.47 16.37 16.03
CA CYS A 103 -3.98 15.30 15.17
C CYS A 103 -5.41 14.94 15.58
N ASN A 104 -6.38 15.71 15.11
CA ASN A 104 -7.78 15.26 15.10
C ASN A 104 -8.08 14.74 13.69
N CYS A 105 -8.08 13.43 13.53
CA CYS A 105 -8.42 12.75 12.29
C CYS A 105 -9.80 12.10 12.41
N THR A 106 -10.60 12.17 11.34
CA THR A 106 -11.90 11.50 11.27
C THR A 106 -11.88 10.58 10.07
N LEU A 107 -12.13 9.29 10.30
CA LEU A 107 -12.51 8.37 9.23
C LEU A 107 -14.03 8.38 9.11
N THR A 108 -14.50 8.68 7.92
CA THR A 108 -15.92 8.62 7.58
C THR A 108 -16.43 7.18 7.64
N LYS A 109 -17.75 7.01 7.76
CA LYS A 109 -18.40 5.69 7.68
C LYS A 109 -18.10 4.97 6.36
N GLU A 110 -17.94 5.75 5.29
CA GLU A 110 -17.65 5.22 3.97
C GLU A 110 -16.21 4.69 3.88
N GLU A 111 -15.23 5.43 4.38
CA GLU A 111 -13.84 4.97 4.44
C GLU A 111 -13.70 3.73 5.32
N LEU A 112 -14.33 3.73 6.51
CA LEU A 112 -14.31 2.57 7.40
C LEU A 112 -14.89 1.32 6.73
N LYS A 113 -16.00 1.48 5.98
CA LYS A 113 -16.59 0.38 5.22
C LYS A 113 -15.68 -0.07 4.08
N ALA A 114 -15.08 0.87 3.34
CA ALA A 114 -14.19 0.54 2.23
C ALA A 114 -12.94 -0.20 2.71
N LEU A 115 -12.31 0.26 3.80
CA LEU A 115 -11.18 -0.43 4.42
C LEU A 115 -11.54 -1.84 4.88
N ALA A 116 -12.71 -2.00 5.51
CA ALA A 116 -13.21 -3.32 5.92
C ALA A 116 -13.49 -4.24 4.72
N ASP A 117 -14.05 -3.71 3.63
CA ASP A 117 -14.34 -4.47 2.40
C ASP A 117 -13.06 -5.00 1.73
N VAL A 118 -11.89 -4.35 1.88
CA VAL A 118 -10.61 -4.86 1.36
C VAL A 118 -10.13 -6.10 2.13
N GLY A 119 -10.49 -6.22 3.42
CA GLY A 119 -10.18 -7.40 4.22
C GLY A 119 -8.72 -7.50 4.71
N ILE A 120 -7.98 -6.39 4.74
CA ILE A 120 -6.60 -6.33 5.25
C ILE A 120 -6.50 -5.43 6.48
N ASN A 121 -5.44 -5.64 7.27
CA ASN A 121 -5.15 -4.76 8.40
C ASN A 121 -4.68 -3.39 7.91
N PHE A 122 -4.97 -2.35 8.67
CA PHE A 122 -4.42 -1.02 8.43
C PHE A 122 -3.62 -0.54 9.64
N TRP A 123 -2.55 0.19 9.36
CA TRP A 123 -1.77 0.91 10.36
C TRP A 123 -2.06 2.39 10.25
N PHE A 124 -2.29 3.00 11.39
CA PHE A 124 -2.62 4.41 11.50
C PHE A 124 -1.53 5.12 12.30
N SER A 125 -0.94 6.16 11.71
CA SER A 125 0.13 6.93 12.31
C SER A 125 -0.14 8.43 12.19
N CYS A 126 0.07 9.15 13.28
CA CYS A 126 0.09 10.62 13.30
C CYS A 126 1.54 11.10 13.45
N TYR A 127 1.95 12.07 12.65
CA TYR A 127 3.28 12.68 12.67
C TYR A 127 3.13 14.18 12.90
N GLY A 128 3.60 14.64 14.06
CA GLY A 128 3.68 16.07 14.39
C GLY A 128 5.06 16.63 14.05
N GLU A 129 5.14 17.94 13.93
CA GLU A 129 6.42 18.68 14.01
C GLU A 129 6.99 18.70 15.43
#